data_AF-A0A6A5S642-F1
#
_entry.id   AF-A0A6A5S642-F1
#
_cell.length_a   1.000
_cell.length_b   1.000
_cell.length_c   1.000
_cell.angle_alpha   90.00
_cell.angle_beta   90.00
_cell.angle_gamma   90.00
#
_symmetry.space_group_name_H-M   'P 1'
#
loop_
_entity.id
_entity.type
_entity.pdbx_description
1 polymer ?
#
loop_
_entity_poly.entity_id
_entity_poly.type
_entity_poly.pdbx_seq_one_letter_code
_entity_poly.pdbx_strand_id
1 'polypeptide(L)'
;IRENKGMYWGLVLVSGVAFSCATEFIPELNTKIKLVPFTSEFKIMITSIMAFDFAACWIIEKTLKWGFSDNKPKDIAIRRPDQLEREESRKREEELEAQRKKNEEMEMKAEAAGLIKR
;
A
#
# COMPACT_ATOMS: atom_id res chain seq x y z
N ILE A 1 4.67 -3.50 -3.94
CA ILE A 1 5.63 -3.84 -5.02
C ILE A 1 5.01 -3.89 -6.42
N ARG A 2 3.76 -4.37 -6.59
CA ARG A 2 3.11 -4.52 -7.90
C ARG A 2 2.91 -3.21 -8.69
N GLU A 3 2.87 -2.08 -8.01
CA GLU A 3 2.81 -0.74 -8.63
C GLU A 3 4.10 -0.38 -9.37
N ASN A 4 5.25 -0.89 -8.92
CA ASN A 4 6.51 -0.81 -9.65
C ASN A 4 6.64 -2.01 -10.57
N LYS A 5 6.15 -1.86 -11.81
CA LYS A 5 6.17 -2.92 -12.83
C LYS A 5 7.58 -3.43 -13.14
N GLY A 6 8.58 -2.54 -13.18
CA GLY A 6 9.97 -2.90 -13.47
C GLY A 6 10.55 -3.82 -12.40
N MET A 7 10.39 -3.44 -11.13
CA MET A 7 10.83 -4.27 -10.00
C MET A 7 10.07 -5.59 -9.94
N TYR A 8 8.75 -5.58 -10.15
CA TYR A 8 7.93 -6.79 -10.10
C TYR A 8 8.36 -7.81 -11.17
N TRP A 9 8.44 -7.39 -12.44
CA TRP A 9 8.83 -8.29 -13.52
C TRP A 9 10.30 -8.69 -13.45
N GLY A 10 11.17 -7.82 -12.94
CA GLY A 10 12.57 -8.15 -12.66
C GLY A 10 12.71 -9.29 -11.66
N LEU A 11 11.98 -9.23 -10.54
CA LEU A 11 11.97 -10.30 -9.54
C LEU A 11 11.39 -11.60 -10.10
N VAL A 12 10.25 -11.54 -10.80
CA VAL A 12 9.63 -12.73 -11.41
C VAL A 12 10.61 -13.42 -12.38
N LEU A 13 11.27 -12.64 -13.25
CA LEU A 13 12.21 -13.18 -14.22
C LEU A 13 13.44 -13.78 -13.53
N VAL A 14 14.07 -13.06 -12.61
CA VAL A 14 15.29 -13.54 -11.95
C VAL A 14 15.02 -14.79 -11.10
N SER A 15 13.86 -14.85 -10.42
CA SER A 15 13.43 -16.04 -9.68
C SER A 15 13.19 -17.23 -10.62
N GLY A 16 12.54 -17.01 -11.76
CA GLY A 16 12.31 -18.06 -12.76
C GLY A 16 13.62 -18.60 -13.35
N VAL A 17 14.57 -17.73 -13.68
CA VAL A 17 15.91 -18.11 -14.15
C VAL A 17 16.65 -18.90 -13.08
N ALA A 18 16.73 -18.38 -11.85
CA ALA A 18 17.44 -19.05 -10.76
C ALA A 18 16.85 -20.44 -10.45
N PHE A 19 15.52 -20.55 -10.42
CA PHE A 19 14.84 -21.84 -10.22
C PHE A 19 15.11 -22.82 -11.37
N SER A 20 15.05 -22.35 -12.62
CA SER A 20 15.37 -23.18 -13.80
C SER A 20 16.81 -23.67 -13.76
N CYS A 21 17.75 -22.84 -13.30
CA CYS A 21 19.15 -23.21 -13.17
C CYS A 21 19.39 -24.23 -12.05
N ALA A 22 18.79 -24.03 -10.88
CA ALA A 22 18.94 -24.91 -9.72
C ALA A 22 18.35 -26.31 -9.96
N THR A 23 17.23 -26.38 -10.68
CA THR A 23 16.55 -27.64 -11.03
C THR A 23 17.06 -28.29 -12.31
N GLU A 24 17.87 -27.57 -13.09
CA GLU A 24 18.24 -27.92 -14.47
C GLU A 24 17.05 -28.19 -15.40
N PHE A 25 15.93 -27.48 -15.20
CA PHE A 25 14.72 -27.64 -16.00
C PHE A 25 14.93 -27.27 -17.48
N ILE A 26 15.85 -26.34 -17.76
CA ILE A 26 16.28 -25.94 -19.11
C ILE A 26 17.80 -26.15 -19.20
N PRO A 27 18.29 -27.34 -19.58
CA PRO A 27 19.72 -27.68 -19.61
C PRO A 27 20.56 -26.77 -20.52
N GLU A 28 19.97 -26.28 -21.62
CA GLU A 28 20.61 -25.36 -22.55
C GLU A 28 20.93 -24.02 -21.89
N LEU A 29 20.10 -23.59 -20.94
CA LEU A 29 20.34 -22.38 -20.16
C LEU A 29 21.61 -22.55 -19.33
N ASN A 30 21.70 -23.64 -18.57
CA ASN A 30 22.85 -23.95 -17.70
C ASN A 30 24.16 -24.00 -18.50
N THR A 31 24.13 -24.61 -19.68
CA THR A 31 25.31 -24.68 -20.55
C THR A 31 25.74 -23.29 -21.05
N LYS A 32 24.79 -22.43 -21.44
CA LYS A 32 25.08 -21.06 -21.90
C LYS A 32 25.71 -20.19 -20.81
N ILE A 33 25.29 -20.35 -19.55
CA ILE A 33 25.88 -19.65 -18.40
C ILE A 33 27.04 -20.43 -17.74
N LYS A 34 27.49 -21.53 -18.37
CA LYS A 34 28.64 -22.34 -17.97
C LYS A 34 28.51 -22.98 -16.59
N LEU A 35 27.31 -23.45 -16.23
CA LEU A 35 27.11 -24.31 -15.07
C LEU A 35 27.52 -25.76 -15.41
N VAL A 36 28.18 -26.41 -14.45
CA VAL A 36 28.51 -27.84 -14.53
C VAL A 36 27.23 -28.65 -14.27
N PRO A 37 27.02 -29.79 -14.95
CA PRO A 37 25.88 -30.66 -14.68
C PRO A 37 25.84 -31.12 -13.21
N PHE A 38 24.69 -30.97 -12.57
CA PHE A 38 24.48 -31.32 -11.17
C PHE A 38 24.06 -32.78 -10.99
N THR A 39 24.49 -33.39 -9.89
CA THR A 39 23.94 -34.69 -9.44
C THR A 39 22.53 -34.48 -8.89
N SER A 40 21.69 -35.53 -8.93
CA SER A 40 20.30 -35.43 -8.44
C SER A 40 20.22 -35.02 -6.97
N GLU A 41 21.12 -35.53 -6.13
CA GLU A 41 21.20 -35.15 -4.71
C GLU A 41 21.53 -33.66 -4.54
N PHE A 42 22.48 -33.15 -5.34
CA PHE A 42 22.86 -31.75 -5.29
C PHE A 42 21.71 -30.82 -5.72
N LYS A 43 20.96 -31.17 -6.77
CA LYS A 43 19.79 -30.40 -7.23
C LYS A 43 18.73 -30.27 -6.13
N ILE A 44 18.43 -31.37 -5.44
CA ILE A 44 17.47 -31.38 -4.33
C ILE A 44 17.97 -30.51 -3.18
N MET A 45 19.24 -30.69 -2.80
CA MET A 45 19.86 -29.92 -1.73
C MET A 45 19.82 -28.42 -2.02
N ILE A 46 20.34 -27.97 -3.17
CA ILE A 46 20.43 -26.53 -3.47
C ILE A 46 19.06 -25.89 -3.63
N THR A 47 18.11 -26.56 -4.29
CA THR A 47 16.74 -26.06 -4.46
C THR A 47 16.02 -25.94 -3.12
N SER A 48 16.21 -26.92 -2.23
CA SER A 48 15.60 -26.90 -0.89
C SER A 48 16.20 -25.79 -0.03
N ILE A 49 17.52 -25.59 -0.07
CA ILE A 49 18.20 -24.52 0.68
C ILE A 49 17.75 -23.16 0.18
N MET A 50 17.65 -22.94 -1.14
CA MET A 50 17.14 -21.68 -1.70
C MET A 50 15.72 -21.37 -1.25
N ALA A 51 14.82 -22.38 -1.27
CA ALA A 51 13.45 -22.21 -0.81
C ALA A 51 13.36 -21.94 0.70
N PHE A 52 14.17 -22.66 1.48
CA PHE A 52 14.27 -22.46 2.92
C PHE A 52 14.78 -21.07 3.28
N ASP A 53 15.85 -20.61 2.64
CA ASP A 53 16.42 -19.28 2.87
C ASP A 53 15.41 -18.16 2.58
N PHE A 54 14.70 -18.25 1.46
CA PHE A 54 13.65 -17.29 1.12
C PHE A 54 12.54 -17.23 2.18
N ALA A 55 12.06 -18.39 2.62
CA ALA A 55 11.03 -18.48 3.65
C ALA A 55 11.54 -17.99 5.02
N ALA A 56 12.75 -18.39 5.41
CA ALA A 56 13.36 -18.02 6.68
C ALA A 56 13.60 -16.52 6.77
N CYS A 57 14.18 -15.91 5.74
CA CYS A 57 14.38 -14.46 5.68
C CYS A 57 13.05 -13.69 5.82
N TRP A 58 12.00 -14.15 5.12
CA TRP A 58 10.67 -13.54 5.23
C TRP A 58 10.07 -13.67 6.63
N ILE A 59 10.17 -14.85 7.25
CA ILE A 59 9.67 -15.10 8.62
C ILE A 59 10.42 -14.21 9.62
N ILE A 60 11.75 -14.13 9.52
CA ILE A 60 12.58 -13.30 10.38
C ILE A 60 12.18 -11.83 10.22
N GLU A 61 12.07 -11.34 8.99
CA GLU A 61 11.65 -9.96 8.72
C GLU A 61 10.28 -9.65 9.35
N LYS A 62 9.31 -10.54 9.18
CA LYS A 62 7.96 -10.36 9.74
C LYS A 62 7.95 -10.40 11.26
N THR A 63 8.72 -11.30 11.86
CA THR A 63 8.82 -11.42 13.32
C THR A 63 9.45 -10.17 13.92
N LEU A 64 10.53 -9.66 13.30
CA LEU A 64 11.19 -8.44 13.75
C LEU A 64 10.30 -7.21 13.56
N LYS A 65 9.59 -7.09 12.43
CA LYS A 65 8.62 -6.00 12.23
C LYS A 65 7.47 -6.06 13.22
N TRP A 66 6.98 -7.26 13.55
CA TRP A 66 5.93 -7.40 14.53
C TRP A 66 6.40 -7.06 15.96
N GLY A 67 7.62 -7.48 16.34
CA GLY A 67 8.15 -7.27 17.69
C GLY A 67 8.77 -5.89 17.95
N PHE A 68 9.36 -5.26 16.93
CA PHE A 68 10.22 -4.07 17.11
C PHE A 68 9.82 -2.86 16.27
N SER A 69 8.81 -2.95 15.40
CA SER A 69 8.43 -1.81 14.57
C SER A 69 7.59 -0.81 15.36
N ASP A 70 8.18 0.36 15.67
CA ASP A 70 7.44 1.49 16.23
C ASP A 70 6.73 2.28 15.13
N ASN A 71 5.58 1.77 14.71
CA ASN A 71 4.75 2.37 13.66
C ASN A 71 3.68 3.32 14.22
N LYS A 72 3.87 3.84 15.44
CA LYS A 72 2.89 4.73 16.05
C LYS A 72 2.86 6.07 15.31
N PRO A 73 1.67 6.63 15.07
CA PRO A 73 1.56 7.98 14.55
C PRO A 73 2.18 8.95 15.55
N LYS A 74 2.84 9.99 15.04
CA LYS A 74 3.33 11.09 15.89
C LYS A 74 2.18 11.73 16.64
N ASP A 75 2.44 12.23 17.84
CA ASP A 75 1.40 12.84 18.70
C ASP A 75 0.61 13.96 18.03
N ILE A 76 1.25 14.74 17.13
CA ILE A 76 0.57 15.80 16.36
C ILE A 76 -0.49 15.27 15.39
N ALA A 77 -0.40 14.00 14.97
CA ALA A 77 -1.39 13.36 14.10
C ALA A 77 -2.61 12.83 14.89
N ILE A 78 -2.54 12.82 16.23
CA ILE A 78 -3.66 12.44 17.08
C ILE A 78 -4.67 13.59 17.08
N ARG A 79 -5.86 13.33 16.53
CA ARG A 79 -6.98 14.27 16.60
C ARG A 79 -7.55 14.27 18.01
N ARG A 80 -7.22 15.29 18.78
CA ARG A 80 -7.71 15.42 20.16
C ARG A 80 -9.17 15.90 20.17
N PRO A 81 -9.97 15.50 21.17
CA PRO A 81 -11.38 15.88 21.25
C PRO A 81 -11.60 17.40 21.26
N ASP A 82 -10.72 18.15 21.93
CA ASP A 82 -10.77 19.62 21.96
C ASP A 82 -10.56 20.28 20.58
N GLN A 83 -9.82 19.63 19.69
CA GLN A 83 -9.62 20.11 18.33
C GLN A 83 -10.85 19.81 17.47
N LEU A 84 -11.44 18.62 17.64
CA LEU A 84 -12.64 18.20 16.93
C LEU A 84 -13.84 19.09 17.29
N GLU A 85 -14.05 19.37 18.58
CA GLU A 85 -15.13 20.25 19.06
C GLU A 85 -15.04 21.66 18.46
N ARG A 86 -13.83 22.21 18.35
CA ARG A 86 -13.58 23.54 17.73
C ARG A 86 -13.78 23.53 16.22
N GLU A 87 -13.40 22.45 15.53
CA GLU A 87 -13.69 22.30 14.11
C GLU A 87 -15.19 22.17 13.85
N GLU A 88 -15.90 21.41 14.69
CA GLU A 88 -17.36 21.23 14.59
C GLU A 88 -18.13 22.50 14.92
N SER A 89 -17.71 23.29 15.91
CA SER A 89 -18.35 24.56 16.23
C SER A 89 -18.23 25.53 15.05
N ARG A 90 -17.02 25.65 14.48
CA ARG A 90 -16.79 26.47 13.28
C ARG A 90 -17.62 26.01 12.08
N LYS A 91 -17.67 24.70 11.81
CA LYS A 91 -18.49 24.15 10.71
C LYS A 91 -19.97 24.45 10.91
N ARG A 92 -20.48 24.32 12.14
CA ARG A 92 -21.88 24.65 12.47
C ARG A 92 -22.17 26.13 12.24
N GLU A 93 -21.28 27.03 12.64
CA GLU A 93 -21.42 28.47 12.39
C GLU A 93 -21.43 28.79 10.89
N GLU A 94 -20.47 28.24 10.13
CA GLU A 94 -20.38 28.41 8.66
C GLU A 94 -21.64 27.86 7.94
N GLU A 95 -22.17 26.71 8.37
CA GLU A 95 -23.40 26.12 7.83
C GLU A 95 -24.64 26.98 8.13
N LEU A 96 -24.74 27.51 9.36
CA LEU A 96 -25.83 28.41 9.74
C LEU A 96 -25.79 29.71 8.93
N GLU A 97 -24.62 30.31 8.72
CA GLU A 97 -24.47 31.49 7.87
C GLU A 97 -24.81 31.20 6.40
N ALA A 98 -24.38 30.05 5.88
CA ALA A 98 -24.70 29.64 4.51
C ALA A 98 -26.20 29.39 4.33
N GLN A 99 -26.87 28.78 5.31
CA GLN A 99 -28.32 28.62 5.31
C GLN A 99 -29.04 29.97 5.38
N ARG A 100 -28.59 30.89 6.25
CA ARG A 100 -29.14 32.25 6.33
C ARG A 100 -29.03 32.99 5.01
N LYS A 101 -27.85 33.00 4.37
CA LYS A 101 -27.66 33.63 3.05
C LYS A 101 -28.55 33.00 1.98
N LYS A 102 -28.66 31.67 1.94
CA LYS A 102 -29.57 30.98 1.03
C LYS A 102 -31.02 31.36 1.26
N ASN A 103 -31.46 31.45 2.51
CA ASN A 103 -32.82 31.85 2.85
C ASN A 103 -33.08 33.30 2.43
N GLU A 104 -32.16 34.23 2.76
CA GLU A 104 -32.23 35.64 2.35
C GLU A 104 -32.25 35.80 0.82
N GLU A 105 -31.43 35.04 0.09
CA GLU A 105 -31.44 35.01 -1.38
C GLU A 105 -32.74 34.44 -1.96
N MET A 106 -33.31 33.40 -1.35
CA MET A 106 -34.60 32.84 -1.78
C MET A 106 -35.75 33.81 -1.51
N GLU A 107 -35.74 34.51 -0.38
CA GLU A 107 -36.72 35.56 -0.05
C GLU A 107 -36.64 36.71 -1.06
N MET A 108 -35.44 37.25 -1.34
CA MET A 108 -35.28 38.31 -2.35
C MET A 108 -35.75 37.87 -3.75
N LYS A 109 -35.48 36.62 -4.14
CA LYS A 109 -35.97 36.07 -5.42
C LYS A 109 -37.49 35.90 -5.43
N ALA A 110 -38.10 35.49 -4.32
CA ALA A 110 -39.54 35.35 -4.19
C ALA A 110 -40.26 36.72 -4.20
N GLU A 111 -39.67 37.74 -3.57
CA GLU A 111 -40.13 39.13 -3.65
C GLU A 111 -40.04 39.67 -5.09
N ALA A 112 -38.91 39.47 -5.78
CA ALA A 112 -38.74 39.89 -7.17
C ALA A 112 -39.70 39.18 -8.14
N ALA A 113 -40.08 37.94 -7.84
CA ALA A 113 -41.08 37.17 -8.59
C ALA A 113 -42.54 37.50 -8.21
N GLY A 114 -42.77 38.40 -7.23
CA GLY A 114 -44.11 38.83 -6.81
C GLY A 114 -44.89 37.80 -5.99
N LEU A 115 -44.23 36.79 -5.44
CA LEU A 115 -44.86 35.69 -4.69
C LEU A 115 -45.08 35.99 -3.21
N ILE A 116 -44.43 37.04 -2.67
CA ILE A 116 -44.52 37.48 -1.27
C ILE A 116 -44.76 38.99 -1.27
N LYS A 117 -45.75 39.46 -0.49
CA LYS A 117 -46.08 40.88 -0.31
C LYS A 117 -45.86 41.23 1.16
N ARG A 118 -44.93 42.14 1.42
CA ARG A 118 -44.53 42.56 2.77
C ARG A 118 -45.65 43.30 3.50
#